data_AF-A0A0A1HA37-F1
#
_entry.id   AF-A0A0A1HA37-F1
#
_cell.length_a   1.000
_cell.length_b   1.000
_cell.length_c   1.000
_cell.angle_alpha   90.00
_cell.angle_beta   90.00
_cell.angle_gamma   90.00
#
_symmetry.space_group_name_H-M   'P 1'
#
loop_
_entity.id
_entity.type
_entity.pdbx_description
1 polymer ?
#
loop_
_entity_poly.entity_id
_entity_poly.type
_entity_poly.pdbx_seq_one_letter_code
_entity_poly.pdbx_strand_id
1 'polypeptide(L)'
;NLDIWQELSSNEKMLSSQYQVISGHLPKQYNEVVLMADENNKIDDYVLYSLGIKDAKQLNSKTIKKVKASSYHYKDLIGRTYKLVINSDLYQKEGNAWIDRSDNDAYMKQVINAAENIKIVGIVKPQEGTTSESSSAGVGYSHDLTDYLAKKIKSSTIAKEQLANKKLNVFTGQSFSSGNKTFSSDNLSVQQQASMASMSAEELADYVNRYNENANATYKDNLEKIGIIDNNNPETIHFYASSFKDKEALKDLISDYNKKVKKDKHKSRVIRYTDTVGLMMSSVTTMINAVTYILIGFVAISLIVSSIMIGIITYISVLERTKEIGVLRAMGASKRDVTRIFTAETIIEGAIAGVLGILITLLLNIAITLIVKNWLNINHISSLPIWSAIVLIAISIVLTVFAGILPSRVAAKKDPVEALRTE
;
A
#
# COMPACT_ATOMS: atom_id res chain seq x y z
N ASN A 1 6.20 24.01 4.95
CA ASN A 1 7.11 23.02 5.55
C ASN A 1 7.03 21.74 4.76
N LEU A 2 7.91 21.57 3.79
CA LEU A 2 8.21 20.25 3.27
C LEU A 2 9.29 19.71 4.20
N ASP A 3 8.99 18.64 4.91
CA ASP A 3 9.98 17.94 5.72
C ASP A 3 10.97 17.26 4.76
N ILE A 4 12.25 17.57 4.91
CA ILE A 4 13.33 17.00 4.09
C ILE A 4 14.00 15.81 4.79
N TRP A 5 13.61 15.50 6.03
CA TRP A 5 14.21 14.43 6.82
C TRP A 5 13.38 13.16 6.68
N GLN A 6 14.05 12.04 6.47
CA GLN A 6 13.39 10.76 6.31
C GLN A 6 14.10 9.69 7.13
N GLU A 7 13.32 8.98 7.95
CA GLU A 7 13.83 7.81 8.65
C GLU A 7 14.06 6.67 7.64
N LEU A 8 15.27 6.13 7.65
CA LEU A 8 15.66 4.97 6.86
C LEU A 8 15.20 3.69 7.54
N SER A 9 14.87 2.69 6.74
CA SER A 9 14.51 1.37 7.27
C SER A 9 15.64 0.76 8.10
N SER A 10 15.32 0.31 9.31
CA SER A 10 16.21 -0.47 10.16
C SER A 10 16.52 -1.87 9.61
N ASN A 11 15.82 -2.32 8.55
CA ASN A 11 16.07 -3.60 7.92
C ASN A 11 17.11 -3.45 6.81
N GLU A 12 18.32 -3.96 7.04
CA GLU A 12 19.45 -3.84 6.08
C GLU A 12 19.16 -4.41 4.70
N LYS A 13 18.41 -5.52 4.61
CA LYS A 13 18.03 -6.12 3.31
C LYS A 13 17.08 -5.20 2.55
N MET A 14 16.12 -4.61 3.25
CA MET A 14 15.18 -3.67 2.64
C MET A 14 15.91 -2.40 2.21
N LEU A 15 16.77 -1.85 3.08
CA LEU A 15 17.54 -0.65 2.81
C LEU A 15 18.48 -0.82 1.61
N SER A 16 19.21 -1.94 1.53
CA SER A 16 20.08 -2.25 0.39
C SER A 16 19.33 -2.57 -0.92
N SER A 17 18.09 -3.08 -0.82
CA SER A 17 17.21 -3.26 -1.98
C SER A 17 16.62 -1.95 -2.50
N GLN A 18 16.52 -0.92 -1.65
CA GLN A 18 15.94 0.37 -1.98
C GLN A 18 16.98 1.39 -2.42
N TYR A 19 18.18 1.35 -1.81
CA TYR A 19 19.20 2.37 -2.00
C TYR A 19 20.56 1.79 -2.34
N GLN A 20 21.26 2.48 -3.24
CA GLN A 20 22.66 2.28 -3.55
C GLN A 20 23.48 3.40 -2.93
N VAL A 21 24.59 3.07 -2.25
CA VAL A 21 25.56 4.06 -1.77
C VAL A 21 26.43 4.51 -2.95
N ILE A 22 26.40 5.81 -3.25
CA ILE A 22 27.24 6.41 -4.30
C ILE A 22 28.61 6.82 -3.74
N SER A 23 28.62 7.34 -2.50
CA SER A 23 29.83 7.80 -1.83
C SER A 23 29.65 7.72 -0.31
N GLY A 24 30.73 7.42 0.42
CA GLY A 24 30.69 7.29 1.88
C GLY A 24 30.07 5.97 2.34
N HIS A 25 29.22 6.02 3.38
CA HIS A 25 28.50 4.86 3.89
C HIS A 25 27.12 5.23 4.43
N LEU A 26 26.27 4.23 4.67
CA LEU A 26 25.00 4.38 5.39
C LEU A 26 25.25 4.73 6.87
N PRO A 27 24.31 5.40 7.56
CA PRO A 27 24.45 5.74 8.97
C PRO A 27 24.62 4.48 9.82
N LYS A 28 25.62 4.49 10.72
CA LYS A 28 25.88 3.43 11.71
C LYS A 28 25.70 3.91 13.15
N GLN A 29 25.61 5.21 13.34
CA GLN A 29 25.40 5.84 14.64
C GLN A 29 24.22 6.81 14.57
N TYR A 30 23.59 7.07 15.72
CA TYR A 30 22.43 7.95 15.82
C TYR A 30 22.68 9.37 15.28
N ASN A 31 23.93 9.86 15.32
CA ASN A 31 24.31 11.19 14.86
C ASN A 31 24.92 11.21 13.45
N GLU A 32 24.69 10.16 12.66
CA GLU A 32 25.10 10.08 11.26
C GLU A 32 23.89 10.15 10.33
N VAL A 33 24.05 10.84 9.20
CA VAL A 33 23.01 11.00 8.18
C VAL A 33 23.57 10.89 6.78
N VAL A 34 22.70 10.60 5.81
CA VAL A 34 23.04 10.53 4.40
C VAL A 34 22.21 11.50 3.58
N LEU A 35 22.76 12.02 2.49
CA LEU A 35 21.98 12.76 1.50
C LEU A 35 21.43 11.81 0.45
N MET A 36 20.17 12.01 0.06
CA MET A 36 19.55 11.24 -1.01
C MET A 36 19.62 12.03 -2.32
N ALA A 37 20.27 11.45 -3.31
CA ALA A 37 20.29 11.92 -4.69
C ALA A 37 19.20 11.21 -5.51
N ASP A 38 18.73 11.87 -6.56
CA ASP A 38 17.83 11.29 -7.55
C ASP A 38 18.56 10.25 -8.44
N GLU A 39 17.79 9.62 -9.35
CA GLU A 39 18.31 8.65 -10.32
C GLU A 39 19.43 9.22 -11.20
N ASN A 40 19.47 10.55 -11.38
CA ASN A 40 20.46 11.27 -12.17
C ASN A 40 21.66 11.75 -11.33
N ASN A 41 21.85 11.22 -10.12
CA ASN A 41 22.94 11.60 -9.23
C ASN A 41 22.87 13.08 -8.76
N LYS A 42 21.68 13.68 -8.73
CA LYS A 42 21.48 15.07 -8.29
C LYS A 42 20.81 15.11 -6.93
N ILE A 43 21.33 15.94 -6.03
CA ILE A 43 20.66 16.27 -4.77
C ILE A 43 19.73 17.44 -5.06
N ASP A 44 18.50 17.37 -4.54
CA ASP A 44 17.51 18.42 -4.73
C ASP A 44 18.01 19.76 -4.18
N ASP A 45 17.80 20.81 -4.97
CA ASP A 45 18.22 22.16 -4.65
C ASP A 45 17.60 22.69 -3.35
N TYR A 46 16.38 22.25 -3.02
CA TYR A 46 15.70 22.56 -1.78
C TYR A 46 16.38 21.91 -0.57
N VAL A 47 16.89 20.69 -0.71
CA VAL A 47 17.68 20.02 0.33
C VAL A 47 18.98 20.78 0.57
N LEU A 48 19.68 21.15 -0.50
CA LEU A 48 20.91 21.95 -0.40
C LEU A 48 20.65 23.33 0.22
N TYR A 49 19.52 23.97 -0.10
CA TYR A 49 19.11 25.24 0.51
C TYR A 49 18.82 25.08 2.00
N SER A 50 18.04 24.05 2.36
CA SER A 50 17.65 23.78 3.75
C SER A 50 18.86 23.44 4.64
N LEU A 51 19.91 22.87 4.05
CA LEU A 51 21.19 22.62 4.68
C LEU A 51 22.15 23.83 4.65
N GLY A 52 21.70 24.99 4.16
CA GLY A 52 22.51 26.21 4.04
C GLY A 52 23.68 26.12 3.06
N ILE A 53 23.69 25.11 2.18
CA ILE A 53 24.72 24.92 1.15
C ILE A 53 24.41 25.80 -0.07
N LYS A 54 23.11 25.96 -0.41
CA LYS A 54 22.63 26.77 -1.53
C LYS A 54 21.91 28.03 -1.04
N ASP A 55 22.08 29.16 -1.74
CA ASP A 55 21.39 30.43 -1.40
C ASP A 55 19.95 30.46 -1.96
N ALA A 56 19.01 31.02 -1.20
CA ALA A 56 17.60 31.20 -1.60
C ALA A 56 17.42 31.87 -2.97
N LYS A 57 18.28 32.84 -3.31
CA LYS A 57 18.23 33.59 -4.59
C LYS A 57 18.44 32.67 -5.80
N GLN A 58 19.08 31.52 -5.60
CA GLN A 58 19.34 30.53 -6.65
C GLN A 58 18.19 29.53 -6.87
N LEU A 59 17.13 29.58 -6.06
CA LEU A 59 15.93 28.73 -6.22
C LEU A 59 14.89 29.30 -7.19
N ASN A 60 15.01 30.56 -7.62
CA ASN A 60 13.95 31.27 -8.34
C ASN A 60 14.09 31.14 -9.88
N SER A 61 13.06 30.61 -10.54
CA SER A 61 13.13 30.18 -11.95
C SER A 61 13.30 31.30 -12.98
N LYS A 62 12.88 32.53 -12.65
CA LYS A 62 13.03 33.71 -13.52
C LYS A 62 14.48 34.20 -13.67
N THR A 63 15.37 33.79 -12.76
CA THR A 63 16.80 34.18 -12.75
C THR A 63 17.70 33.11 -13.40
N ILE A 64 17.16 31.93 -13.72
CA ILE A 64 17.92 30.75 -14.18
C ILE A 64 18.68 30.99 -15.50
N LYS A 65 18.26 31.93 -16.36
CA LYS A 65 18.95 32.19 -17.64
C LYS A 65 20.40 32.69 -17.51
N LYS A 66 20.89 33.03 -16.30
CA LYS A 66 22.28 33.49 -16.09
C LYS A 66 23.01 32.85 -14.90
N VAL A 67 22.40 31.92 -14.15
CA VAL A 67 23.09 31.27 -13.03
C VAL A 67 23.87 30.08 -13.56
N LYS A 68 25.20 30.13 -13.52
CA LYS A 68 26.04 28.95 -13.79
C LYS A 68 25.61 27.83 -12.84
N ALA A 69 25.24 26.67 -13.39
CA ALA A 69 24.96 25.48 -12.59
C ALA A 69 26.16 25.22 -11.67
N SER A 70 25.95 25.36 -10.36
CA SER A 70 26.98 25.07 -9.37
C SER A 70 27.02 23.55 -9.23
N SER A 71 28.07 22.93 -9.77
CA SER A 71 28.31 21.50 -9.56
C SER A 71 29.06 21.34 -8.26
N TYR A 72 28.55 20.50 -7.37
CA TYR A 72 29.20 20.14 -6.11
C TYR A 72 29.82 18.75 -6.26
N HIS A 73 31.03 18.55 -5.73
CA HIS A 73 31.54 17.19 -5.58
C HIS A 73 30.98 16.58 -4.29
N TYR A 74 30.60 15.31 -4.35
CA TYR A 74 30.11 14.56 -3.19
C TYR A 74 31.06 14.58 -1.99
N LYS A 75 32.36 14.61 -2.26
CA LYS A 75 33.40 14.70 -1.25
C LYS A 75 33.35 16.02 -0.46
N ASP A 76 32.79 17.08 -1.04
CA ASP A 76 32.65 18.39 -0.40
C ASP A 76 31.45 18.44 0.57
N LEU A 77 30.54 17.48 0.46
CA LEU A 77 29.34 17.36 1.28
C LEU A 77 29.54 16.38 2.44
N ILE A 78 30.24 15.28 2.19
CA ILE A 78 30.58 14.28 3.20
C ILE A 78 31.54 14.88 4.22
N GLY A 79 31.28 14.64 5.49
CA GLY A 79 32.06 15.17 6.60
C GLY A 79 31.53 16.47 7.18
N ARG A 80 30.59 17.15 6.50
CA ARG A 80 29.92 18.33 7.06
C ARG A 80 29.13 17.96 8.31
N THR A 81 29.20 18.84 9.31
CA THR A 81 28.53 18.68 10.59
C THR A 81 27.52 19.80 10.81
N TYR A 82 26.35 19.45 11.35
CA TYR A 82 25.27 20.36 11.71
C TYR A 82 24.96 20.22 13.19
N LYS A 83 24.38 21.27 13.78
CA LYS A 83 23.96 21.26 15.19
C LYS A 83 22.53 20.74 15.29
N LEU A 84 22.33 19.69 16.10
CA LEU A 84 21.04 19.08 16.38
C LEU A 84 20.38 19.77 17.57
N VAL A 85 19.54 20.76 17.29
CA VAL A 85 18.72 21.46 18.28
C VAL A 85 17.37 20.74 18.40
N ILE A 86 16.96 20.43 19.63
CA ILE A 86 15.66 19.77 19.90
C ILE A 86 14.64 20.80 20.38
N ASN A 87 13.35 20.53 20.14
CA ASN A 87 12.25 21.44 20.48
C ASN A 87 12.28 21.87 21.96
N SER A 88 12.56 20.94 22.88
CA SER A 88 12.63 21.23 24.32
C SER A 88 13.69 22.27 24.70
N ASP A 89 14.77 22.40 23.93
CA ASP A 89 15.87 23.32 24.24
C ASP A 89 15.54 24.77 23.85
N LEU A 90 14.48 24.98 23.06
CA LEU A 90 14.01 26.31 22.66
C LEU A 90 13.34 27.08 23.81
N TYR A 91 13.01 26.39 24.90
CA TYR A 91 12.24 26.95 25.99
C TYR A 91 13.08 27.18 27.24
N GLN A 92 12.92 28.35 27.85
CA GLN A 92 13.54 28.70 29.12
C GLN A 92 12.46 28.96 30.18
N LYS A 93 12.69 28.47 31.40
CA LYS A 93 11.76 28.66 32.52
C LYS A 93 11.90 30.07 33.09
N GLU A 94 10.78 30.79 33.15
CA GLU A 94 10.66 32.10 33.77
C GLU A 94 9.45 32.14 34.70
N GLY A 95 9.71 32.27 36.00
CA GLY A 95 8.69 32.08 37.03
C GLY A 95 8.07 30.68 36.96
N ASN A 96 6.75 30.63 36.72
CA ASN A 96 5.99 29.38 36.63
C ASN A 96 5.71 28.92 35.19
N ALA A 97 6.24 29.61 34.19
CA ALA A 97 5.97 29.37 32.77
C ALA A 97 7.27 29.08 32.00
N TRP A 98 7.16 28.30 30.94
CA TRP A 98 8.22 28.07 29.98
C TRP A 98 8.00 28.97 28.76
N ILE A 99 8.96 29.83 28.47
CA ILE A 99 8.87 30.84 27.41
C ILE A 99 9.73 30.41 26.23
N ASP A 100 9.19 30.54 25.02
CA ASP A 100 9.93 30.33 23.79
C ASP A 100 11.02 31.41 23.65
N ARG A 101 12.26 30.99 23.40
CA ARG A 101 13.42 31.85 23.23
C ARG A 101 14.08 31.63 21.87
N SER A 102 13.36 31.02 20.92
CA SER A 102 13.83 30.79 19.54
C SER A 102 14.10 32.08 18.76
N ASP A 103 13.48 33.19 19.16
CA ASP A 103 13.70 34.54 18.61
C ASP A 103 14.87 35.29 19.28
N ASN A 104 15.42 34.76 20.38
CA ASN A 104 16.51 35.38 21.11
C ASN A 104 17.87 34.87 20.61
N ASP A 105 18.56 35.69 19.84
CA ASP A 105 19.88 35.38 19.26
C ASP A 105 20.93 34.95 20.31
N ALA A 106 20.95 35.58 21.48
CA ALA A 106 21.94 35.29 22.52
C ALA A 106 21.69 33.92 23.15
N TYR A 107 20.42 33.62 23.45
CA TYR A 107 19.99 32.32 23.96
C TYR A 107 20.25 31.21 22.92
N MET A 108 19.86 31.43 21.66
CA MET A 108 20.04 30.44 20.61
C MET A 108 21.52 30.14 20.32
N LYS A 109 22.42 31.12 20.44
CA LYS A 109 23.87 30.84 20.38
C LYS A 109 24.33 29.88 21.48
N GLN A 110 23.80 30.01 22.70
CA GLN A 110 24.14 29.09 23.80
C GLN A 110 23.60 27.68 23.52
N VAL A 111 22.33 27.58 23.09
CA VAL A 111 21.69 26.30 22.72
C VAL A 111 22.46 25.61 21.60
N ILE A 112 22.79 26.33 20.52
CA ILE A 112 23.52 25.80 19.37
C ILE A 112 24.95 25.34 19.76
N ASN A 113 25.62 26.07 20.64
CA ASN A 113 26.96 25.69 21.10
C ASN A 113 26.93 24.41 21.95
N ALA A 114 25.90 24.23 22.78
CA ALA A 114 25.70 23.03 23.59
C ALA A 114 25.11 21.84 22.79
N ALA A 115 24.50 22.11 21.63
CA ALA A 115 23.90 21.10 20.79
C ALA A 115 24.94 20.12 20.23
N GLU A 116 24.49 18.87 20.04
CA GLU A 116 25.31 17.81 19.47
C GLU A 116 25.49 17.99 17.97
N ASN A 117 26.56 17.40 17.45
CA ASN A 117 26.85 17.42 16.03
C ASN A 117 26.22 16.19 15.35
N ILE A 118 25.45 16.43 14.30
CA ILE A 118 25.02 15.42 13.33
C ILE A 118 25.89 15.54 12.06
N LYS A 119 26.34 14.43 11.51
CA LYS A 119 27.34 14.41 10.44
C LYS A 119 26.82 13.74 9.18
N ILE A 120 27.05 14.37 8.03
CA ILE A 120 26.82 13.74 6.72
C ILE A 120 27.94 12.72 6.47
N VAL A 121 27.59 11.43 6.39
CA VAL A 121 28.56 10.34 6.22
C VAL A 121 28.50 9.66 4.85
N GLY A 122 27.45 9.92 4.08
CA GLY A 122 27.32 9.32 2.76
C GLY A 122 26.25 9.97 1.91
N ILE A 123 26.21 9.52 0.66
CA ILE A 123 25.23 9.91 -0.34
C ILE A 123 24.69 8.63 -0.96
N VAL A 124 23.37 8.52 -0.96
CA VAL A 124 22.64 7.36 -1.49
C VAL A 124 21.76 7.80 -2.65
N LYS A 125 21.43 6.86 -3.54
CA LYS A 125 20.38 7.04 -4.55
C LYS A 125 19.46 5.82 -4.57
N PRO A 126 18.23 5.96 -5.09
CA PRO A 126 17.36 4.81 -5.34
C PRO A 126 18.06 3.74 -6.20
N GLN A 127 17.80 2.47 -5.90
CA GLN A 127 18.22 1.36 -6.75
C GLN A 127 17.46 1.37 -8.07
N GLU A 128 18.09 0.91 -9.15
CA GLU A 128 17.42 0.84 -10.46
C GLU A 128 16.20 -0.09 -10.40
N GLY A 129 15.07 0.39 -10.90
CA GLY A 129 13.81 -0.36 -10.90
C GLY A 129 13.01 -0.31 -9.59
N THR A 130 13.45 0.47 -8.58
CA THR A 130 12.61 0.72 -7.40
C THR A 130 11.48 1.69 -7.75
N THR A 131 10.24 1.23 -7.64
CA THR A 131 9.04 2.04 -7.91
C THR A 131 8.56 2.84 -6.68
N SER A 132 9.38 2.97 -5.65
CA SER A 132 9.00 3.66 -4.42
C SER A 132 9.00 5.17 -4.64
N GLU A 133 7.81 5.77 -4.72
CA GLU A 133 7.58 7.22 -4.69
C GLU A 133 8.11 7.89 -3.39
N SER A 134 8.45 7.09 -2.37
CA SER A 134 9.09 7.53 -1.12
C SER A 134 10.55 7.99 -1.28
N SER A 135 11.04 8.06 -2.53
CA SER A 135 12.39 8.46 -2.91
C SER A 135 12.51 9.97 -3.13
N SER A 136 11.73 10.77 -2.39
CA SER A 136 11.91 12.22 -2.45
C SER A 136 13.30 12.54 -1.90
N ALA A 137 14.13 13.16 -2.72
CA ALA A 137 15.45 13.64 -2.32
C ALA A 137 15.36 14.37 -0.96
N GLY A 138 16.26 14.04 -0.06
CA GLY A 138 16.16 14.40 1.35
C GLY A 138 17.41 14.01 2.15
N VAL A 139 17.29 14.07 3.46
CA VAL A 139 18.31 13.66 4.42
C VAL A 139 17.83 12.42 5.16
N GLY A 140 18.49 11.29 4.89
CA GLY A 140 18.21 10.00 5.52
C GLY A 140 18.91 9.85 6.86
N TYR A 141 18.17 9.43 7.89
CA TYR A 141 18.71 9.14 9.22
C TYR A 141 18.27 7.74 9.71
N SER A 142 19.04 7.13 10.62
CA SER A 142 18.69 5.82 11.20
C SER A 142 17.65 5.95 12.32
N HIS A 143 16.87 4.89 12.57
CA HIS A 143 15.95 4.80 13.71
C HIS A 143 16.61 5.11 15.08
N ASP A 144 17.91 4.81 15.22
CA ASP A 144 18.68 5.15 16.42
C ASP A 144 18.64 6.65 16.77
N LEU A 145 18.51 7.54 15.78
CA LEU A 145 18.34 8.98 16.01
C LEU A 145 16.98 9.26 16.64
N THR A 146 15.92 8.63 16.17
CA THR A 146 14.56 8.75 16.72
C THR A 146 14.54 8.31 18.18
N ASP A 147 15.14 7.16 18.48
CA ASP A 147 15.26 6.64 19.84
C ASP A 147 16.11 7.55 20.74
N TYR A 148 17.19 8.10 20.21
CA TYR A 148 18.04 9.04 20.90
C TYR A 148 17.27 10.33 21.26
N LEU A 149 16.60 10.92 20.29
CA LEU A 149 15.79 12.13 20.45
C LEU A 149 14.66 11.90 21.45
N ALA A 150 13.95 10.78 21.37
CA ALA A 150 12.88 10.43 22.29
C ALA A 150 13.39 10.39 23.75
N LYS A 151 14.55 9.77 23.99
CA LYS A 151 15.18 9.70 25.32
C LYS A 151 15.64 11.09 25.79
N LYS A 152 16.33 11.83 24.92
CA LYS A 152 16.87 13.17 25.24
C LYS A 152 15.77 14.16 25.58
N ILE A 153 14.74 14.24 24.75
CA ILE A 153 13.58 15.11 24.96
C ILE A 153 12.85 14.74 26.25
N LYS A 154 12.56 13.45 26.48
CA LYS A 154 11.90 13.01 27.71
C LYS A 154 12.71 13.31 28.98
N SER A 155 14.03 13.41 28.86
CA SER A 155 14.93 13.76 29.97
C SER A 155 14.99 15.25 30.28
N SER A 156 14.48 16.11 29.38
CA SER A 156 14.48 17.57 29.55
C SER A 156 13.61 18.00 30.73
N THR A 157 13.96 19.13 31.33
CA THR A 157 13.25 19.64 32.51
C THR A 157 11.80 19.98 32.18
N ILE A 158 11.55 20.66 31.05
CA ILE A 158 10.20 21.00 30.58
C ILE A 158 9.35 19.74 30.33
N ALA A 159 9.94 18.70 29.73
CA ALA A 159 9.23 17.44 29.50
C ALA A 159 8.89 16.74 30.82
N LYS A 160 9.83 16.66 31.77
CA LYS A 160 9.58 16.09 33.10
C LYS A 160 8.47 16.82 33.84
N GLU A 161 8.47 18.15 33.82
CA GLU A 161 7.44 18.97 34.46
C GLU A 161 6.05 18.72 33.83
N GLN A 162 5.97 18.73 32.49
CA GLN A 162 4.69 18.51 31.80
C GLN A 162 4.18 17.07 32.00
N LEU A 163 5.06 16.06 31.95
CA LEU A 163 4.70 14.66 32.14
C LEU A 163 4.26 14.36 33.59
N ALA A 164 4.85 15.05 34.57
CA ALA A 164 4.49 14.89 35.99
C ALA A 164 3.09 15.47 36.31
N ASN A 165 2.67 16.53 35.61
CA ASN A 165 1.37 17.16 35.84
C ASN A 165 0.55 17.34 34.55
N LYS A 166 -0.36 16.39 34.30
CA LYS A 166 -1.25 16.40 33.12
C LYS A 166 -2.30 17.51 33.11
N LYS A 167 -2.54 18.16 34.26
CA LYS A 167 -3.54 19.24 34.39
C LYS A 167 -2.93 20.63 34.20
N LEU A 168 -1.61 20.76 34.39
CA LEU A 168 -0.89 22.02 34.27
C LEU A 168 -0.41 22.21 32.84
N ASN A 169 -0.61 23.41 32.30
CA ASN A 169 0.04 23.87 31.09
C ASN A 169 1.37 24.52 31.47
N VAL A 170 2.49 23.88 31.13
CA VAL A 170 3.82 24.39 31.50
C VAL A 170 4.20 25.69 30.78
N PHE A 171 3.59 26.01 29.64
CA PHE A 171 3.87 27.25 28.90
C PHE A 171 3.19 28.46 29.50
N THR A 172 2.05 28.29 30.18
CA THR A 172 1.30 29.40 30.77
C THR A 172 1.40 29.44 32.30
N GLY A 173 1.80 28.32 32.92
CA GLY A 173 1.82 28.14 34.37
C GLY A 173 0.44 27.96 34.99
N GLN A 174 -0.60 27.75 34.17
CA GLN A 174 -1.99 27.63 34.59
C GLN A 174 -2.55 26.22 34.31
N SER A 175 -3.63 25.83 34.97
CA SER A 175 -4.33 24.58 34.62
C SER A 175 -4.97 24.71 33.23
N PHE A 176 -5.00 23.62 32.43
CA PHE A 176 -5.70 23.62 31.15
C PHE A 176 -7.17 23.99 31.31
N SER A 177 -7.66 24.88 30.43
CA SER A 177 -9.05 25.30 30.44
C SER A 177 -9.98 24.22 29.88
N SER A 178 -11.21 24.14 30.40
CA SER A 178 -12.25 23.28 29.83
C SER A 178 -13.14 24.09 28.88
N GLY A 179 -12.90 23.93 27.59
CA GLY A 179 -13.67 24.55 26.51
C GLY A 179 -13.04 25.84 26.01
N ASN A 180 -12.90 25.94 24.68
CA ASN A 180 -12.30 27.03 23.90
C ASN A 180 -12.96 28.39 24.16
N LYS A 181 -12.75 28.94 25.35
CA LYS A 181 -13.32 30.19 25.80
C LYS A 181 -12.18 31.19 25.91
N THR A 182 -12.09 32.07 24.93
CA THR A 182 -11.17 33.22 24.97
C THR A 182 -11.44 34.07 26.20
N PHE A 183 -10.46 34.89 26.56
CA PHE A 183 -10.55 35.79 27.69
C PHE A 183 -11.83 36.64 27.62
N SER A 184 -12.65 36.53 28.65
CA SER A 184 -13.85 37.35 28.87
C SER A 184 -14.09 37.44 30.36
N SER A 185 -14.57 38.60 30.84
CA SER A 185 -14.94 38.82 32.24
C SER A 185 -15.88 37.73 32.78
N ASP A 186 -16.76 37.22 31.92
CA ASP A 186 -17.80 36.24 32.26
C ASP A 186 -17.26 34.81 32.44
N ASN A 187 -16.03 34.56 31.95
CA ASN A 187 -15.37 33.27 32.03
C ASN A 187 -14.39 33.17 33.21
N LEU A 188 -14.25 34.23 34.00
CA LEU A 188 -13.32 34.31 35.13
C LEU A 188 -14.03 34.03 36.45
N SER A 189 -13.35 33.35 37.36
CA SER A 189 -13.78 33.24 38.75
C SER A 189 -13.68 34.59 39.47
N VAL A 190 -14.47 34.75 40.55
CA VAL A 190 -14.44 35.95 41.40
C VAL A 190 -13.04 36.23 41.96
N GLN A 191 -12.27 35.19 42.27
CA GLN A 191 -10.87 35.31 42.71
C GLN A 191 -9.93 35.81 41.59
N GLN A 192 -10.12 35.36 40.35
CA GLN A 192 -9.34 35.85 39.21
C GLN A 192 -9.65 37.31 38.90
N GLN A 193 -10.92 37.71 38.95
CA GLN A 193 -11.33 39.11 38.79
C GLN A 193 -10.72 40.01 39.87
N ALA A 194 -10.73 39.57 41.14
CA ALA A 194 -10.11 40.31 42.24
C ALA A 194 -8.59 40.42 42.10
N SER A 195 -7.91 39.36 41.63
CA SER A 195 -6.46 39.35 41.43
C SER A 195 -6.03 40.27 40.28
N MET A 196 -6.86 40.37 39.24
CA MET A 196 -6.63 41.27 38.10
C MET A 196 -6.81 42.74 38.45
N ALA A 197 -7.70 43.07 39.39
CA ALA A 197 -7.90 44.44 39.85
C ALA A 197 -6.67 45.01 40.57
N SER A 198 -5.76 44.14 41.05
CA SER A 198 -4.49 44.51 41.67
C SER A 198 -3.27 44.45 40.75
N MET A 199 -3.43 44.07 39.47
CA MET A 199 -2.33 43.98 38.50
C MET A 199 -2.06 45.32 37.83
N SER A 200 -0.80 45.58 37.47
CA SER A 200 -0.43 46.65 36.54
C SER A 200 -0.97 46.39 35.13
N ALA A 201 -0.99 47.41 34.28
CA ALA A 201 -1.45 47.27 32.89
C ALA A 201 -0.60 46.26 32.09
N GLU A 202 0.70 46.16 32.39
CA GLU A 202 1.63 45.22 31.75
C GLU A 202 1.38 43.78 32.21
N GLU A 203 1.21 43.58 33.52
CA GLU A 203 0.87 42.26 34.09
C GLU A 203 -0.50 41.76 33.62
N LEU A 204 -1.47 42.68 33.47
CA LEU A 204 -2.79 42.36 32.94
C LEU A 204 -2.71 41.91 31.47
N ALA A 205 -1.91 42.59 30.65
CA ALA A 205 -1.71 42.22 29.24
C ALA A 205 -1.06 40.83 29.10
N ASP A 206 -0.03 40.53 29.90
CA ASP A 206 0.60 39.21 29.94
C ASP A 206 -0.39 38.13 30.42
N TYR A 207 -1.19 38.41 31.45
CA TYR A 207 -2.21 37.50 31.93
C TYR A 207 -3.26 37.17 30.86
N VAL A 208 -3.76 38.17 30.13
CA VAL A 208 -4.74 37.98 29.03
C VAL A 208 -4.13 37.17 27.89
N ASN A 209 -2.88 37.42 27.52
CA ASN A 209 -2.19 36.66 26.48
C ASN A 209 -2.05 35.18 26.87
N ARG A 210 -1.55 34.89 28.08
CA ARG A 210 -1.42 33.52 28.60
C ARG A 210 -2.78 32.83 28.72
N TYR A 211 -3.82 33.55 29.12
CA TYR A 211 -5.19 33.00 29.18
C TYR A 211 -5.66 32.57 27.80
N ASN A 212 -5.47 33.42 26.78
CA ASN A 212 -5.86 33.11 25.41
C ASN A 212 -5.04 31.96 24.80
N GLU A 213 -3.73 31.92 25.06
CA GLU A 213 -2.88 30.78 24.68
C GLU A 213 -3.34 29.49 25.35
N ASN A 214 -3.71 29.54 26.62
CA ASN A 214 -4.21 28.38 27.37
C ASN A 214 -5.61 27.94 26.91
N ALA A 215 -6.44 28.86 26.40
CA ALA A 215 -7.82 28.58 26.03
C ALA A 215 -7.95 27.53 24.91
N ASN A 216 -6.95 27.46 24.02
CA ASN A 216 -6.92 26.52 22.91
C ASN A 216 -5.83 25.44 23.05
N ALA A 217 -5.03 25.47 24.13
CA ALA A 217 -3.97 24.50 24.36
C ALA A 217 -4.52 23.27 25.07
N THR A 218 -4.14 22.09 24.59
CA THR A 218 -4.36 20.82 25.26
C THR A 218 -3.05 20.23 25.76
N TYR A 219 -3.17 19.26 26.68
CA TYR A 219 -2.03 18.47 27.13
C TYR A 219 -1.29 17.83 25.94
N LYS A 220 -2.02 17.32 24.95
CA LYS A 220 -1.44 16.71 23.76
C LYS A 220 -0.66 17.74 22.94
N ASP A 221 -1.22 18.92 22.71
CA ASP A 221 -0.54 19.99 21.97
C ASP A 221 0.76 20.41 22.67
N ASN A 222 0.77 20.41 24.01
CA ASN A 222 1.98 20.69 24.76
C ASN A 222 3.04 19.59 24.57
N LEU A 223 2.65 18.30 24.58
CA LEU A 223 3.59 17.21 24.29
C LEU A 223 4.20 17.37 22.89
N GLU A 224 3.39 17.72 21.88
CA GLU A 224 3.83 17.95 20.51
C GLU A 224 4.78 19.16 20.42
N LYS A 225 4.46 20.29 21.07
CA LYS A 225 5.35 21.49 21.12
C LYS A 225 6.71 21.19 21.76
N ILE A 226 6.72 20.42 22.86
CA ILE A 226 7.95 20.00 23.55
C ILE A 226 8.78 19.02 22.70
N GLY A 227 8.14 18.37 21.72
CA GLY A 227 8.72 17.33 20.86
C GLY A 227 8.67 15.93 21.49
N ILE A 228 7.77 15.67 22.44
CA ILE A 228 7.68 14.37 23.11
C ILE A 228 7.21 13.31 22.11
N ILE A 229 8.07 12.31 21.91
CA ILE A 229 7.80 11.15 21.05
C ILE A 229 7.20 10.02 21.92
N ASP A 230 6.00 9.55 21.58
CA ASP A 230 5.36 8.40 22.22
C ASP A 230 5.30 7.20 21.25
N ASN A 231 6.22 6.26 21.44
CA ASN A 231 6.32 5.05 20.63
C ASN A 231 5.08 4.14 20.74
N ASN A 232 4.23 4.32 21.77
CA ASN A 232 3.00 3.54 21.93
C ASN A 232 1.79 4.15 21.20
N ASN A 233 1.94 5.35 20.63
CA ASN A 233 0.88 6.06 19.94
C ASN A 233 1.37 6.65 18.60
N PRO A 234 1.78 5.79 17.64
CA PRO A 234 2.25 6.25 16.34
C PRO A 234 1.12 6.88 15.52
N GLU A 235 1.45 7.90 14.73
CA GLU A 235 0.50 8.51 13.78
C GLU A 235 0.23 7.57 12.59
N THR A 236 1.29 6.94 12.07
CA THR A 236 1.24 6.01 10.93
C THR A 236 2.17 4.83 11.18
N ILE A 237 1.78 3.65 10.67
CA ILE A 237 2.60 2.43 10.68
C ILE A 237 2.74 1.95 9.24
N HIS A 238 3.98 1.76 8.78
CA HIS A 238 4.26 1.20 7.47
C HIS A 238 4.53 -0.30 7.58
N PHE A 239 3.76 -1.10 6.85
CA PHE A 239 3.95 -2.55 6.75
C PHE A 239 4.57 -2.90 5.41
N TYR A 240 5.63 -3.71 5.45
CA TYR A 240 6.30 -4.23 4.26
C TYR A 240 6.11 -5.75 4.23
N ALA A 241 5.24 -6.22 3.33
CA ALA A 241 4.97 -7.65 3.18
C ALA A 241 6.02 -8.32 2.29
N SER A 242 6.53 -9.48 2.71
CA SER A 242 7.51 -10.28 1.96
C SER A 242 6.93 -10.95 0.70
N SER A 243 5.61 -11.13 0.65
CA SER A 243 4.91 -11.77 -0.46
C SER A 243 3.51 -11.21 -0.65
N PHE A 244 2.93 -11.40 -1.84
CA PHE A 244 1.52 -11.07 -2.10
C PHE A 244 0.56 -11.82 -1.16
N LYS A 245 0.89 -13.06 -0.79
CA LYS A 245 0.09 -13.86 0.14
C LYS A 245 0.07 -13.24 1.54
N ASP A 246 1.24 -12.80 2.04
CA ASP A 246 1.34 -12.14 3.35
C ASP A 246 0.63 -10.80 3.35
N LYS A 247 0.72 -10.05 2.23
CA LYS A 247 0.00 -8.79 2.04
C LYS A 247 -1.51 -8.97 2.13
N GLU A 248 -2.07 -9.96 1.42
CA GLU A 248 -3.51 -10.24 1.50
C GLU A 248 -3.93 -10.75 2.90
N ALA A 249 -3.10 -11.58 3.55
CA ALA A 249 -3.38 -12.00 4.93
C ALA A 249 -3.42 -10.82 5.92
N LEU A 250 -2.51 -9.84 5.77
CA LEU A 250 -2.51 -8.61 6.57
C LEU A 250 -3.76 -7.77 6.31
N LYS A 251 -4.14 -7.63 5.05
CA LYS A 251 -5.35 -6.93 4.63
C LYS A 251 -6.62 -7.55 5.22
N ASP A 252 -6.71 -8.88 5.19
CA ASP A 252 -7.82 -9.63 5.78
C ASP A 252 -7.86 -9.44 7.31
N LEU A 253 -6.71 -9.47 7.98
CA LEU A 253 -6.60 -9.21 9.41
C LEU A 253 -7.10 -7.81 9.78
N ILE A 254 -6.68 -6.77 9.04
CA ILE A 254 -7.14 -5.39 9.26
C ILE A 254 -8.64 -5.26 8.99
N SER A 255 -9.13 -5.90 7.92
CA SER A 255 -10.56 -5.94 7.58
C SER A 255 -11.38 -6.57 8.72
N ASP A 256 -10.94 -7.71 9.26
CA ASP A 256 -11.64 -8.41 10.32
C ASP A 256 -11.59 -7.66 11.66
N TYR A 257 -10.45 -7.03 11.97
CA TYR A 257 -10.35 -6.10 13.09
C TYR A 257 -11.36 -4.95 12.94
N ASN A 258 -11.39 -4.30 11.78
CA ASN A 258 -12.29 -3.19 11.49
C ASN A 258 -13.77 -3.60 11.56
N LYS A 259 -14.12 -4.82 11.13
CA LYS A 259 -15.48 -5.36 11.29
C LYS A 259 -15.86 -5.47 12.78
N LYS A 260 -14.98 -5.99 13.63
CA LYS A 260 -15.20 -6.10 15.08
C LYS A 260 -15.38 -4.72 15.73
N VAL A 261 -14.46 -3.79 15.45
CA VAL A 261 -14.50 -2.43 15.99
C VAL A 261 -15.77 -1.67 15.58
N LYS A 262 -16.22 -1.84 14.33
CA LYS A 262 -17.48 -1.25 13.85
C LYS A 262 -18.70 -1.86 14.55
N LYS A 263 -18.69 -3.18 14.80
CA LYS A 263 -19.74 -3.87 15.56
C LYS A 263 -19.85 -3.33 16.98
N ASP A 264 -18.71 -3.05 17.63
CA ASP A 264 -18.64 -2.54 19.00
C ASP A 264 -18.83 -1.00 19.10
N LYS A 265 -19.24 -0.34 18.00
CA LYS A 265 -19.48 1.12 17.90
C LYS A 265 -18.26 2.00 18.23
N HIS A 266 -17.05 1.47 18.25
CA HIS A 266 -15.81 2.21 18.50
C HIS A 266 -15.22 2.84 17.23
N LYS A 267 -15.96 3.75 16.58
CA LYS A 267 -15.57 4.34 15.28
C LYS A 267 -14.17 4.98 15.26
N SER A 268 -13.71 5.52 16.39
CA SER A 268 -12.37 6.14 16.52
C SER A 268 -11.21 5.15 16.40
N ARG A 269 -11.47 3.84 16.52
CA ARG A 269 -10.44 2.78 16.44
C ARG A 269 -10.36 2.11 15.06
N VAL A 270 -11.11 2.60 14.07
CA VAL A 270 -11.09 2.02 12.72
C VAL A 270 -9.76 2.34 12.05
N ILE A 271 -9.02 1.30 11.67
CA ILE A 271 -7.74 1.44 10.97
C ILE A 271 -8.03 1.81 9.51
N ARG A 272 -7.45 2.93 9.08
CA ARG A 272 -7.40 3.33 7.67
C ARG A 272 -6.04 2.91 7.13
N TYR A 273 -6.03 2.23 5.99
CA TYR A 273 -4.81 1.79 5.34
C TYR A 273 -4.88 2.02 3.83
N THR A 274 -3.72 2.12 3.20
CA THR A 274 -3.54 2.25 1.75
C THR A 274 -2.64 1.12 1.28
N ASP A 275 -3.10 0.32 0.33
CA ASP A 275 -2.29 -0.69 -0.35
C ASP A 275 -1.68 -0.09 -1.63
N THR A 276 -0.49 0.50 -1.50
CA THR A 276 0.19 1.18 -2.61
C THR A 276 0.42 0.25 -3.80
N VAL A 277 0.87 -0.99 -3.56
CA VAL A 277 1.10 -1.98 -4.63
C VAL A 277 -0.22 -2.40 -5.26
N GLY A 278 -1.26 -2.59 -4.45
CA GLY A 278 -2.62 -2.88 -4.93
C GLY A 278 -3.17 -1.77 -5.81
N LEU A 279 -2.95 -0.50 -5.45
CA LEU A 279 -3.36 0.65 -6.26
C LEU A 279 -2.61 0.70 -7.60
N MET A 280 -1.29 0.51 -7.60
CA MET A 280 -0.48 0.44 -8.83
C MET A 280 -0.93 -0.71 -9.75
N MET A 281 -1.19 -1.89 -9.17
CA MET A 281 -1.60 -3.08 -9.92
C MET A 281 -3.09 -3.11 -10.29
N SER A 282 -3.92 -2.23 -9.73
CA SER A 282 -5.36 -2.19 -9.98
C SER A 282 -5.65 -1.97 -11.48
N SER A 283 -4.95 -1.03 -12.11
CA SER A 283 -5.10 -0.74 -13.54
C SER A 283 -4.68 -1.93 -14.40
N VAL A 284 -3.54 -2.55 -14.10
CA VAL A 284 -3.05 -3.74 -14.81
C VAL A 284 -4.03 -4.91 -14.68
N THR A 285 -4.53 -5.16 -13.47
CA THR A 285 -5.52 -6.20 -13.19
C THR A 285 -6.82 -5.96 -13.96
N THR A 286 -7.26 -4.70 -14.05
CA THR A 286 -8.45 -4.33 -14.82
C THR A 286 -8.27 -4.60 -16.30
N MET A 287 -7.10 -4.27 -16.87
CA MET A 287 -6.80 -4.56 -18.28
C MET A 287 -6.74 -6.07 -18.56
N ILE A 288 -6.07 -6.83 -17.68
CA ILE A 288 -6.02 -8.30 -17.80
C ILE A 288 -7.43 -8.87 -17.76
N ASN A 289 -8.26 -8.46 -16.79
CA ASN A 289 -9.64 -8.94 -16.68
C ASN A 289 -10.47 -8.60 -17.92
N ALA A 290 -10.30 -7.41 -18.49
CA ALA A 290 -10.99 -7.03 -19.72
C ALA A 290 -10.63 -7.96 -20.89
N VAL A 291 -9.33 -8.23 -21.10
CA VAL A 291 -8.87 -9.19 -22.12
C VAL A 291 -9.37 -10.60 -21.83
N THR A 292 -9.30 -11.04 -20.56
CA THR A 292 -9.83 -12.34 -20.13
C THR A 292 -11.31 -12.48 -20.44
N TYR A 293 -12.13 -11.46 -20.17
CA TYR A 293 -13.57 -11.52 -20.48
C TYR A 293 -13.85 -11.55 -21.98
N ILE A 294 -13.08 -10.83 -22.79
CA ILE A 294 -13.18 -10.91 -24.26
C ILE A 294 -12.85 -12.32 -24.75
N LEU A 295 -11.76 -12.92 -24.26
CA LEU A 295 -11.37 -14.29 -24.61
C LEU A 295 -12.41 -15.31 -24.16
N ILE A 296 -12.97 -15.17 -22.95
CA ILE A 296 -14.08 -15.99 -22.46
C ILE A 296 -15.30 -15.84 -23.39
N GLY A 297 -15.57 -14.64 -23.90
CA GLY A 297 -16.60 -14.40 -24.90
C GLY A 297 -16.37 -15.20 -26.19
N PHE A 298 -15.16 -15.19 -26.74
CA PHE A 298 -14.82 -15.99 -27.92
C PHE A 298 -14.94 -17.50 -27.67
N VAL A 299 -14.52 -17.96 -26.49
CA VAL A 299 -14.66 -19.36 -26.07
C VAL A 299 -16.15 -19.74 -25.98
N ALA A 300 -16.99 -18.89 -25.38
CA ALA A 300 -18.42 -19.15 -25.25
C ALA A 300 -19.11 -19.27 -26.63
N ILE A 301 -18.80 -18.38 -27.57
CA ILE A 301 -19.33 -18.45 -28.95
C ILE A 301 -18.85 -19.74 -29.64
N SER A 302 -17.56 -20.06 -29.51
CA SER A 302 -16.97 -21.27 -30.11
C SER A 302 -17.59 -22.54 -29.55
N LEU A 303 -17.91 -22.57 -28.25
CA LEU A 303 -18.59 -23.69 -27.60
C LEU A 303 -20.02 -23.88 -28.15
N ILE A 304 -20.76 -22.79 -28.37
CA ILE A 304 -22.10 -22.85 -28.95
C ILE A 304 -22.04 -23.40 -30.38
N VAL A 305 -21.17 -22.85 -31.22
CA VAL A 305 -20.99 -23.30 -32.61
C VAL A 305 -20.58 -24.78 -32.64
N SER A 306 -19.65 -25.19 -31.77
CA SER A 306 -19.23 -26.58 -31.67
C SER A 306 -20.36 -27.51 -31.21
N SER A 307 -21.16 -27.09 -30.23
CA SER A 307 -22.32 -27.86 -29.76
C SER A 307 -23.36 -28.06 -30.87
N ILE A 308 -23.62 -27.05 -31.69
CA ILE A 308 -24.53 -27.18 -32.85
C ILE A 308 -23.94 -28.16 -33.86
N MET A 309 -22.64 -28.06 -34.15
CA MET A 309 -21.97 -28.96 -35.10
C MET A 309 -22.03 -30.42 -34.64
N ILE A 310 -21.79 -30.70 -33.36
CA ILE A 310 -21.91 -32.03 -32.78
C ILE A 310 -23.34 -32.55 -32.94
N GLY A 311 -24.36 -31.72 -32.66
CA GLY A 311 -25.76 -32.07 -32.85
C GLY A 311 -26.11 -32.41 -34.30
N ILE A 312 -25.55 -31.69 -35.27
CA ILE A 312 -25.76 -31.96 -36.71
C ILE A 312 -25.09 -33.27 -37.13
N ILE A 313 -23.84 -33.50 -36.73
CA ILE A 313 -23.09 -34.71 -37.09
C ILE A 313 -23.77 -35.95 -36.49
N THR A 314 -24.16 -35.88 -35.22
CA THR A 314 -24.89 -36.98 -34.55
C THR A 314 -26.28 -37.20 -35.18
N TYR A 315 -26.96 -36.16 -35.66
CA TYR A 315 -28.19 -36.29 -36.44
C TYR A 315 -27.98 -37.02 -37.77
N ILE A 316 -26.91 -36.69 -38.52
CA ILE A 316 -26.57 -37.37 -39.77
C ILE A 316 -26.25 -38.85 -39.53
N SER A 317 -25.44 -39.14 -38.50
CA SER A 317 -25.11 -40.52 -38.08
C SER A 317 -26.36 -41.37 -37.81
N VAL A 318 -27.36 -40.79 -37.13
CA VAL A 318 -28.65 -41.45 -36.88
C VAL A 318 -29.40 -41.75 -38.18
N LEU A 319 -29.38 -40.82 -39.15
CA LEU A 319 -30.06 -41.02 -40.43
C LEU A 319 -29.39 -42.12 -41.27
N GLU A 320 -28.07 -42.15 -41.32
CA GLU A 320 -27.32 -43.19 -42.03
C GLU A 320 -27.56 -44.59 -41.43
N ARG A 321 -27.68 -44.68 -40.10
CA ARG A 321 -27.94 -45.94 -39.38
C ARG A 321 -29.44 -46.25 -39.19
N THR A 322 -30.35 -45.64 -39.97
CA THR A 322 -31.80 -45.82 -39.78
C THR A 322 -32.24 -47.30 -39.93
N LYS A 323 -31.66 -48.05 -40.88
CA LYS A 323 -31.96 -49.48 -41.07
C LYS A 323 -31.58 -50.31 -39.83
N GLU A 324 -30.43 -50.04 -39.22
CA GLU A 324 -29.96 -50.71 -38.01
C GLU A 324 -30.91 -50.47 -36.82
N ILE A 325 -31.38 -49.23 -36.67
CA ILE A 325 -32.38 -48.87 -35.64
C ILE A 325 -33.69 -49.61 -35.88
N GLY A 326 -34.12 -49.75 -37.14
CA GLY A 326 -35.31 -50.51 -37.53
C GLY A 326 -35.23 -51.98 -37.13
N VAL A 327 -34.10 -52.63 -37.40
CA VAL A 327 -33.84 -54.02 -37.00
C VAL A 327 -33.85 -54.18 -35.48
N LEU A 328 -33.14 -53.31 -34.75
CA LEU A 328 -33.08 -53.30 -33.29
C LEU A 328 -34.49 -53.19 -32.67
N ARG A 329 -35.32 -52.29 -33.20
CA ARG A 329 -36.70 -52.10 -32.73
C ARG A 329 -37.64 -53.24 -33.13
N ALA A 330 -37.45 -53.87 -34.29
CA ALA A 330 -38.19 -55.06 -34.70
C ALA A 330 -37.87 -56.29 -33.83
N MET A 331 -36.65 -56.38 -33.33
CA MET A 331 -36.22 -57.38 -32.34
C MET A 331 -36.70 -57.10 -30.90
N GLY A 332 -37.44 -56.00 -30.66
CA GLY A 332 -38.05 -55.69 -29.37
C GLY A 332 -37.34 -54.61 -28.54
N ALA A 333 -36.31 -53.93 -29.07
CA ALA A 333 -35.69 -52.82 -28.36
C ALA A 333 -36.68 -51.66 -28.15
N SER A 334 -36.78 -51.17 -26.91
CA SER A 334 -37.67 -50.04 -26.60
C SER A 334 -37.09 -48.72 -27.11
N LYS A 335 -37.93 -47.69 -27.25
CA LYS A 335 -37.48 -46.33 -27.60
C LYS A 335 -36.42 -45.80 -26.63
N ARG A 336 -36.49 -46.20 -25.36
CA ARG A 336 -35.52 -45.79 -24.32
C ARG A 336 -34.17 -46.48 -24.51
N ASP A 337 -34.15 -47.72 -24.96
CA ASP A 337 -32.91 -48.46 -25.20
C ASP A 337 -32.15 -47.86 -26.38
N VAL A 338 -32.87 -47.53 -27.46
CA VAL A 338 -32.30 -46.79 -28.60
C VAL A 338 -31.74 -45.43 -28.17
N THR A 339 -32.51 -44.63 -27.41
CA THR A 339 -32.01 -43.34 -26.90
C THR A 339 -30.78 -43.50 -26.00
N ARG A 340 -30.72 -44.53 -25.15
CA ARG A 340 -29.57 -44.78 -24.26
C ARG A 340 -28.30 -45.11 -25.04
N ILE A 341 -28.40 -45.88 -26.13
CA ILE A 341 -27.26 -46.21 -26.98
C ILE A 341 -26.63 -44.93 -27.55
N PHE A 342 -27.44 -44.08 -28.19
CA PHE A 342 -26.95 -42.82 -28.76
C PHE A 342 -26.52 -41.80 -27.69
N THR A 343 -27.16 -41.81 -26.52
CA THR A 343 -26.69 -40.98 -25.39
C THR A 343 -25.34 -41.48 -24.86
N ALA A 344 -25.11 -42.79 -24.82
CA ALA A 344 -23.83 -43.36 -24.44
C ALA A 344 -22.72 -43.02 -25.46
N GLU A 345 -23.02 -43.04 -26.76
CA GLU A 345 -22.10 -42.61 -27.83
C GLU A 345 -21.63 -41.16 -27.60
N THR A 346 -22.57 -40.24 -27.34
CA THR A 346 -22.24 -38.83 -27.07
C THR A 346 -21.51 -38.58 -25.75
N ILE A 347 -21.74 -39.41 -24.72
CA ILE A 347 -20.93 -39.40 -23.48
C ILE A 347 -19.49 -39.82 -23.77
N ILE A 348 -19.30 -40.92 -24.51
CA ILE A 348 -17.98 -41.45 -24.84
C ILE A 348 -17.20 -40.44 -25.69
N GLU A 349 -17.84 -39.86 -26.70
CA GLU A 349 -17.24 -38.79 -27.52
C GLU A 349 -16.81 -37.60 -26.66
N GLY A 350 -17.68 -37.11 -25.77
CA GLY A 350 -17.37 -35.99 -24.88
C GLY A 350 -16.25 -36.28 -23.89
N ALA A 351 -16.17 -37.52 -23.39
CA ALA A 351 -15.12 -37.95 -22.47
C ALA A 351 -13.77 -38.05 -23.20
N ILE A 352 -13.73 -38.67 -24.37
CA ILE A 352 -12.51 -38.80 -25.18
C ILE A 352 -12.04 -37.41 -25.64
N ALA A 353 -12.94 -36.57 -26.14
CA ALA A 353 -12.61 -35.20 -26.54
C ALA A 353 -12.10 -34.36 -25.35
N GLY A 354 -12.74 -34.50 -24.18
CA GLY A 354 -12.29 -33.82 -22.96
C GLY A 354 -10.87 -34.26 -22.55
N VAL A 355 -10.61 -35.56 -22.50
CA VAL A 355 -9.28 -36.10 -22.17
C VAL A 355 -8.23 -35.65 -23.18
N LEU A 356 -8.52 -35.74 -24.48
CA LEU A 356 -7.63 -35.25 -25.53
C LEU A 356 -7.38 -33.75 -25.44
N GLY A 357 -8.41 -32.96 -25.14
CA GLY A 357 -8.29 -31.51 -24.92
C GLY A 357 -7.35 -31.17 -23.77
N ILE A 358 -7.45 -31.89 -22.65
CA ILE A 358 -6.52 -31.74 -21.52
C ILE A 358 -5.10 -32.15 -21.93
N LEU A 359 -4.93 -33.29 -22.62
CA LEU A 359 -3.61 -33.74 -23.08
C LEU A 359 -2.95 -32.72 -24.00
N ILE A 360 -3.69 -32.19 -24.98
CA ILE A 360 -3.20 -31.13 -25.88
C ILE A 360 -2.84 -29.88 -25.09
N THR A 361 -3.67 -29.48 -24.12
CA THR A 361 -3.41 -28.31 -23.25
C THR A 361 -2.11 -28.50 -22.45
N LEU A 362 -1.88 -29.69 -21.89
CA LEU A 362 -0.65 -30.01 -21.15
C LEU A 362 0.58 -29.96 -22.06
N LEU A 363 0.48 -30.50 -23.29
CA LEU A 363 1.57 -30.45 -24.27
C LEU A 363 1.89 -29.01 -24.69
N LEU A 364 0.86 -28.20 -24.97
CA LEU A 364 1.02 -26.79 -25.29
C LEU A 364 1.61 -26.00 -24.12
N ASN A 365 1.24 -26.34 -22.88
CA ASN A 365 1.76 -25.69 -21.69
C ASN A 365 3.29 -25.82 -21.60
N ILE A 366 3.84 -27.01 -21.93
CA ILE A 366 5.29 -27.23 -21.98
C ILE A 366 5.95 -26.28 -22.99
N ALA A 367 5.42 -26.22 -24.22
CA ALA A 367 5.95 -25.36 -25.27
C ALA A 367 5.88 -23.87 -24.89
N ILE A 368 4.73 -23.42 -24.35
CA ILE A 368 4.53 -22.03 -23.91
C ILE A 368 5.51 -21.68 -22.78
N THR A 369 5.63 -22.55 -21.78
CA THR A 369 6.52 -22.31 -20.64
C THR A 369 7.97 -22.19 -21.08
N LEU A 370 8.42 -22.98 -22.07
CA LEU A 370 9.77 -22.88 -22.63
C LEU A 370 10.01 -21.54 -23.33
N ILE A 371 9.07 -21.11 -24.19
CA ILE A 371 9.17 -19.85 -24.92
C ILE A 371 9.23 -18.67 -23.93
N VAL A 372 8.33 -18.64 -22.96
CA VAL A 372 8.23 -17.52 -22.02
C VAL A 372 9.40 -17.50 -21.05
N LYS A 373 9.91 -18.66 -20.61
CA LYS A 373 11.12 -18.73 -19.77
C LYS A 373 12.31 -18.07 -20.47
N ASN A 374 12.50 -18.32 -21.77
CA ASN A 374 13.62 -17.76 -22.53
C ASN A 374 13.52 -16.25 -22.75
N TRP A 375 12.31 -15.69 -22.78
CA TRP A 375 12.09 -14.27 -23.04
C TRP A 375 11.99 -13.41 -21.77
N LEU A 376 11.42 -13.96 -20.69
CA LEU A 376 11.08 -13.18 -19.49
C LEU A 376 11.83 -13.63 -18.22
N ASN A 377 12.59 -14.73 -18.24
CA ASN A 377 13.27 -15.32 -17.06
C ASN A 377 12.33 -15.62 -15.87
N ILE A 378 11.02 -15.73 -16.10
CA ILE A 378 10.03 -16.09 -15.07
C ILE A 378 9.81 -17.60 -15.12
N ASN A 379 9.91 -18.27 -13.97
CA ASN A 379 9.64 -19.70 -13.82
C ASN A 379 8.18 -19.92 -13.38
N HIS A 380 7.58 -21.05 -13.79
CA HIS A 380 6.25 -21.55 -13.33
C HIS A 380 5.05 -20.61 -13.60
N ILE A 381 4.93 -20.09 -14.81
CA ILE A 381 3.88 -19.12 -15.18
C ILE A 381 2.52 -19.79 -15.41
N SER A 382 2.51 -20.99 -16.00
CA SER A 382 1.29 -21.69 -16.37
C SER A 382 1.29 -23.08 -15.75
N SER A 383 0.32 -23.36 -14.90
CA SER A 383 0.04 -24.70 -14.41
C SER A 383 -1.45 -24.94 -14.50
N LEU A 384 -1.85 -26.08 -15.04
CA LEU A 384 -3.25 -26.50 -15.05
C LEU A 384 -3.50 -27.26 -13.74
N PRO A 385 -4.29 -26.72 -12.79
CA PRO A 385 -4.62 -27.46 -11.59
C PRO A 385 -5.40 -28.72 -11.95
N ILE A 386 -5.09 -29.84 -11.29
CA ILE A 386 -5.75 -31.13 -11.53
C ILE A 386 -7.27 -31.00 -11.39
N TRP A 387 -7.72 -30.19 -10.42
CA TRP A 387 -9.14 -29.96 -10.20
C TRP A 387 -9.82 -29.25 -11.37
N SER A 388 -9.16 -28.25 -11.97
CA SER A 388 -9.65 -27.57 -13.15
C SER A 388 -9.74 -28.51 -14.36
N ALA A 389 -8.77 -29.41 -14.53
CA ALA A 389 -8.79 -30.40 -15.60
C ALA A 389 -10.00 -31.34 -15.50
N ILE A 390 -10.29 -31.85 -14.29
CA ILE A 390 -11.46 -32.71 -14.03
C ILE A 390 -12.76 -31.98 -14.35
N VAL A 391 -12.88 -30.72 -13.89
CA VAL A 391 -14.07 -29.88 -14.16
C VAL A 391 -14.25 -29.64 -15.66
N LEU A 392 -13.18 -29.39 -16.41
CA LEU A 392 -13.24 -29.18 -17.86
C LEU A 392 -13.68 -30.44 -18.62
N ILE A 393 -13.22 -31.63 -18.22
CA ILE A 393 -13.68 -32.90 -18.80
C ILE A 393 -15.18 -33.09 -18.52
N ALA A 394 -15.62 -32.81 -17.30
CA ALA A 394 -17.04 -32.89 -16.96
C ALA A 394 -17.88 -31.92 -17.81
N ILE A 395 -17.41 -30.68 -18.00
CA ILE A 395 -18.08 -29.69 -18.88
C ILE A 395 -18.16 -30.21 -20.33
N SER A 396 -17.09 -30.83 -20.85
CA SER A 396 -17.07 -31.42 -22.20
C SER A 396 -18.16 -32.47 -22.37
N ILE A 397 -18.24 -33.44 -21.45
CA ILE A 397 -19.28 -34.50 -21.46
C ILE A 397 -20.67 -33.89 -21.39
N VAL A 398 -20.88 -32.91 -20.51
CA VAL A 398 -22.19 -32.26 -20.35
C VAL A 398 -22.60 -31.59 -21.67
N LEU A 399 -21.70 -30.85 -22.33
CA LEU A 399 -21.98 -30.17 -23.59
C LEU A 399 -22.28 -31.15 -24.73
N THR A 400 -21.52 -32.23 -24.88
CA THR A 400 -21.76 -33.22 -25.94
C THR A 400 -23.08 -33.96 -25.73
N VAL A 401 -23.42 -34.30 -24.49
CA VAL A 401 -24.72 -34.89 -24.15
C VAL A 401 -25.85 -33.91 -24.49
N PHE A 402 -25.73 -32.64 -24.10
CA PHE A 402 -26.74 -31.63 -24.44
C PHE A 402 -26.96 -31.51 -25.95
N ALA A 403 -25.87 -31.51 -26.74
CA ALA A 403 -25.95 -31.53 -28.20
C ALA A 403 -26.64 -32.79 -28.75
N GLY A 404 -26.37 -33.96 -28.15
CA GLY A 404 -26.87 -35.27 -28.56
C GLY A 404 -28.33 -35.58 -28.22
N ILE A 405 -28.97 -34.82 -27.31
CA ILE A 405 -30.34 -35.10 -26.85
C ILE A 405 -31.36 -35.05 -27.99
N LEU A 406 -31.26 -34.03 -28.87
CA LEU A 406 -32.20 -33.87 -29.98
C LEU A 406 -32.10 -35.02 -30.99
N PRO A 407 -30.92 -35.36 -31.56
CA PRO A 407 -30.80 -36.47 -32.51
C PRO A 407 -31.14 -37.83 -31.88
N SER A 408 -30.75 -38.08 -30.63
CA SER A 408 -31.09 -39.33 -29.92
C SER A 408 -32.61 -39.52 -29.74
N ARG A 409 -33.37 -38.42 -29.60
CA ARG A 409 -34.83 -38.43 -29.57
C ARG A 409 -35.44 -38.68 -30.94
N VAL A 410 -34.84 -38.15 -32.02
CA VAL A 410 -35.28 -38.42 -33.39
C VAL A 410 -35.07 -39.90 -33.73
N ALA A 411 -33.91 -40.46 -33.41
CA ALA A 411 -33.57 -41.88 -33.61
C ALA A 411 -34.64 -42.80 -33.00
N ALA A 412 -34.97 -42.58 -31.73
CA ALA A 412 -35.91 -43.40 -31.00
C ALA A 412 -37.36 -43.32 -31.51
N LYS A 413 -37.73 -42.24 -32.23
CA LYS A 413 -39.07 -42.03 -32.78
C LYS A 413 -39.28 -42.62 -34.17
N LYS A 414 -38.23 -43.09 -34.87
CA LYS A 414 -38.35 -43.70 -36.20
C LYS A 414 -39.23 -44.94 -36.20
N ASP A 415 -40.13 -45.08 -37.16
CA ASP A 415 -41.01 -46.25 -37.27
C ASP A 415 -40.21 -47.46 -37.79
N PRO A 416 -40.23 -48.63 -37.11
CA PRO A 416 -39.53 -49.83 -37.57
C PRO A 416 -39.96 -50.29 -38.96
N VAL A 417 -41.23 -50.11 -39.33
CA VAL A 417 -41.77 -50.51 -40.63
C VAL A 417 -41.25 -49.59 -41.74
N GLU A 418 -41.24 -48.27 -41.51
CA GLU A 418 -40.67 -47.32 -42.48
C GLU A 418 -39.14 -47.45 -42.61
N ALA A 419 -38.45 -47.72 -41.49
CA ALA A 419 -37.01 -47.89 -41.45
C ALA A 419 -36.51 -49.13 -42.19
N LEU A 420 -37.35 -50.18 -42.30
CA LEU A 420 -37.03 -51.41 -43.04
C LEU A 420 -37.51 -51.40 -44.50
N ARG A 421 -38.47 -50.53 -44.84
CA ARG A 421 -39.03 -50.40 -46.20
C ARG A 421 -38.22 -49.49 -47.12
N THR A 422 -37.26 -48.75 -46.58
CA THR A 422 -36.43 -47.80 -47.35
C THR A 422 -35.38 -48.57 -48.15
N GLU A 423 -35.38 -48.45 -49.49
CA GLU A 423 -34.29 -48.96 -50.35
C GLU A 423 -33.02 -48.14 -50.13
#